data_AF-A0A1J3D040-F1
#
_entry.id   AF-A0A1J3D040-F1
#
_cell.length_a   1.000
_cell.length_b   1.000
_cell.length_c   1.000
_cell.angle_alpha   90.00
_cell.angle_beta   90.00
_cell.angle_gamma   90.00
#
_symmetry.space_group_name_H-M   'P 1'
#
loop_
_entity.id
_entity.type
_entity.pdbx_description
1 polymer ?
#
loop_
_entity_poly.entity_id
_entity_poly.type
_entity_poly.pdbx_seq_one_letter_code
_entity_poly.pdbx_strand_id
1 'polypeptide(L)'
;SEEVSVFLGNFVQFLCSVVQQVSFAEDSDGFEPTHLILQKITELVPDLLRWCQPKLESQNGSCMSRYLVHKLLVLMIRLTYQSNIKCTVLLSWLQHLQRHFHGFLQHRFKSVEDNCLEGSPFFVSLSDSEVNETHSNHLQRLSVFLFLRCSFPLLYSSRHIDNLCEFDCRKKGMAEMFNWIEGQIPGDTFSDHRNSVKKSVEFSTSFIRLFMHEDDLLFKVLLQLLSVRLHGEELLNVEGCSLQDEEQTVHFRLSILFSPVILFCIFLSELHYDHQVLLDYLISKDIGASCAEYLLRCLRKVCDSWTLFAQFPFEGNINASSSKRRKFLLETSEVEQNRKLHPQAFEDARDCLLSLQNSVAKLHEKKLFPYNPEALLRRLSRFQELCLLHE
;
A
#
# COMPACT_ATOMS: atom_id res chain seq x y z
N SER A 1 2.83 35.16 7.97
CA SER A 1 3.90 35.53 7.03
C SER A 1 4.54 34.27 6.44
N GLU A 2 5.19 34.40 5.28
CA GLU A 2 5.97 33.34 4.63
C GLU A 2 7.11 32.82 5.52
N GLU A 3 7.74 33.70 6.30
CA GLU A 3 8.79 33.37 7.28
C GLU A 3 8.35 32.31 8.30
N VAL A 4 7.11 32.40 8.79
CA VAL A 4 6.57 31.40 9.72
C VAL A 4 6.40 30.04 9.02
N SER A 5 6.14 30.01 7.70
CA SER A 5 6.02 28.75 6.94
C SER A 5 7.38 28.09 6.75
N VAL A 6 8.40 28.90 6.44
CA VAL A 6 9.79 28.47 6.34
C VAL A 6 10.27 27.92 7.69
N PHE A 7 10.01 28.64 8.78
CA PHE A 7 10.35 28.18 10.12
C PHE A 7 9.69 26.83 10.46
N LEU A 8 8.37 26.72 10.28
CA LEU A 8 7.65 25.47 10.55
C LEU A 8 8.16 24.33 9.67
N GLY A 9 8.41 24.57 8.38
CA GLY A 9 8.97 23.56 7.48
C GLY A 9 10.35 23.06 7.93
N ASN A 10 11.24 23.98 8.30
CA ASN A 10 12.57 23.66 8.82
C ASN A 10 12.49 22.95 10.18
N PHE A 11 11.57 23.36 11.05
CA PHE A 11 11.37 22.74 12.35
C PHE A 11 10.86 21.30 12.22
N VAL A 12 9.87 21.06 11.35
CA VAL A 12 9.38 19.70 11.07
C VAL A 12 10.49 18.85 10.43
N GLN A 13 11.28 19.41 9.51
CA GLN A 13 12.43 18.71 8.94
C GLN A 13 13.51 18.36 9.98
N PHE A 14 13.75 19.25 10.94
CA PHE A 14 14.62 18.97 12.08
C PHE A 14 14.09 17.79 12.89
N LEU A 15 12.79 17.80 13.25
CA LEU A 15 12.16 16.67 13.95
C LEU A 15 12.26 15.37 13.17
N CYS A 16 12.02 15.39 11.84
CA CYS A 16 12.22 14.22 10.98
C CYS A 16 13.64 13.65 11.08
N SER A 17 14.64 14.53 11.15
CA SER A 17 16.06 14.15 11.22
C SER A 17 16.41 13.58 12.60
N VAL A 18 15.86 14.15 13.67
CA VAL A 18 15.99 13.63 15.04
C VAL A 18 15.40 12.23 15.15
N VAL A 19 14.16 12.06 14.71
CA VAL A 19 13.48 10.75 14.69
C VAL A 19 14.33 9.73 13.91
N GLN A 20 14.85 10.10 12.74
CA GLN A 20 15.70 9.18 11.96
C GLN A 20 16.98 8.73 12.66
N GLN A 21 17.60 9.58 13.50
CA GLN A 21 18.83 9.23 14.22
C GLN A 21 18.59 8.42 15.49
N VAL A 22 17.37 8.47 16.01
CA VAL A 22 16.93 7.67 17.15
C VAL A 22 16.69 6.22 16.67
N SER A 23 17.72 5.37 16.77
CA SER A 23 17.62 3.93 16.48
C SER A 23 17.53 3.11 17.77
N PHE A 24 16.58 2.19 17.84
CA PHE A 24 16.49 1.22 18.93
C PHE A 24 17.61 0.19 18.78
N ALA A 25 18.46 0.06 19.80
CA ALA A 25 19.20 -1.18 20.01
C ALA A 25 18.21 -2.16 20.67
N GLU A 26 17.90 -3.27 20.00
CA GLU A 26 16.91 -4.27 20.46
C GLU A 26 17.28 -4.96 21.79
N ASP A 27 18.46 -4.69 22.37
CA ASP A 27 19.00 -5.39 23.56
C ASP A 27 19.12 -4.52 24.84
N SER A 28 18.56 -3.32 24.87
CA SER A 28 18.62 -2.45 26.07
C SER A 28 17.30 -2.47 26.85
N ASP A 29 17.24 -3.28 27.90
CA ASP A 29 16.12 -3.43 28.85
C ASP A 29 15.92 -2.19 29.78
N GLY A 30 16.47 -1.03 29.40
CA GLY A 30 16.36 0.23 30.11
C GLY A 30 15.36 1.16 29.43
N PHE A 31 14.50 1.81 30.23
CA PHE A 31 13.73 2.99 29.83
C PHE A 31 14.71 4.11 29.38
N GLU A 32 15.12 4.08 28.11
CA GLU A 32 16.11 5.00 27.58
C GLU A 32 15.55 6.41 27.38
N PRO A 33 16.39 7.47 27.52
CA PRO A 33 16.04 8.86 27.18
C PRO A 33 15.47 9.00 25.75
N THR A 34 15.90 8.12 24.86
CA THR A 34 15.48 7.94 23.48
C THR A 34 13.96 7.79 23.33
N HIS A 35 13.33 6.97 24.18
CA HIS A 35 11.89 6.74 24.17
C HIS A 35 11.11 8.00 24.60
N LEU A 36 11.66 8.77 25.54
CA LEU A 36 11.05 10.02 26.00
C LEU A 36 11.05 11.09 24.90
N ILE A 37 12.12 11.18 24.12
CA ILE A 37 12.21 12.10 22.97
C ILE A 37 11.13 11.77 21.94
N LEU A 38 11.01 10.51 21.54
CA LEU A 38 9.98 10.08 20.58
C LEU A 38 8.57 10.33 21.12
N GLN A 39 8.33 10.03 22.41
CA GLN A 39 7.05 10.30 23.04
C GLN A 39 6.71 11.80 22.99
N LYS A 40 7.67 12.68 23.31
CA LYS A 40 7.46 14.13 23.27
C LYS A 40 7.21 14.66 21.87
N ILE A 41 7.90 14.12 20.86
CA ILE A 41 7.66 14.48 19.47
C ILE A 41 6.26 14.02 19.05
N THR A 42 5.85 12.81 19.41
CA THR A 42 4.50 12.28 19.16
C THR A 42 3.40 13.13 19.82
N GLU A 43 3.62 13.58 21.06
CA GLU A 43 2.72 14.50 21.79
C GLU A 43 2.64 15.88 21.14
N LEU A 44 3.68 16.32 20.43
CA LEU A 44 3.75 17.62 19.76
C LEU A 44 3.04 17.65 18.39
N VAL A 45 2.83 16.49 17.75
CA VAL A 45 2.21 16.39 16.42
C VAL A 45 0.87 17.13 16.32
N PRO A 46 -0.09 16.98 17.25
CA PRO A 46 -1.36 17.73 17.19
C PRO A 46 -1.20 19.25 17.16
N ASP A 47 -0.22 19.78 17.91
CA ASP A 47 0.06 21.22 17.93
C ASP A 47 0.72 21.67 16.61
N LEU A 48 1.64 20.88 16.06
CA LEU A 48 2.22 21.12 14.73
C LEU A 48 1.13 21.17 13.66
N LEU A 49 0.21 20.21 13.67
CA LEU A 49 -0.91 20.16 12.73
C LEU A 49 -1.80 21.40 12.86
N ARG A 50 -2.10 21.84 14.10
CA ARG A 50 -2.86 23.08 14.36
C ARG A 50 -2.13 24.32 13.86
N TRP A 51 -0.81 24.42 14.07
CA TRP A 51 -0.01 25.56 13.58
C TRP A 51 0.07 25.61 12.05
N CYS A 52 -0.06 24.47 11.38
CA CYS A 52 0.02 24.37 9.93
C CYS A 52 -1.34 24.56 9.24
N GLN A 53 -2.46 24.38 9.96
CA GLN A 53 -3.83 24.41 9.43
C GLN A 53 -4.22 25.70 8.67
N PRO A 54 -3.96 26.93 9.17
CA PRO A 54 -4.37 28.17 8.48
C PRO A 54 -3.74 28.35 7.09
N LYS A 55 -2.67 27.60 6.80
CA LYS A 55 -1.91 27.66 5.55
C LYS A 55 -2.27 26.55 4.57
N LEU A 56 -2.99 25.54 5.06
CA LEU A 56 -3.55 24.46 4.25
C LEU A 56 -4.87 24.91 3.60
N GLU A 57 -5.63 25.76 4.30
CA GLU A 57 -6.93 26.28 3.87
C GLU A 57 -6.83 27.53 2.96
N SER A 58 -5.65 28.18 2.86
CA SER A 58 -5.47 29.32 1.97
C SER A 58 -5.43 28.87 0.50
N GLN A 59 -6.39 29.31 -0.30
CA GLN A 59 -6.64 28.90 -1.70
C GLN A 59 -5.46 29.08 -2.68
N ASN A 60 -4.39 29.78 -2.30
CA ASN A 60 -3.15 29.82 -3.07
C ASN A 60 -2.15 28.82 -2.47
N GLY A 61 -2.29 27.54 -2.82
CA GLY A 61 -1.38 26.48 -2.40
C GLY A 61 0.05 26.71 -2.93
N SER A 62 0.84 27.54 -2.23
CA SER A 62 2.23 27.79 -2.58
C SER A 62 3.04 26.49 -2.44
N CYS A 63 4.16 26.38 -3.16
CA CYS A 63 5.09 25.24 -3.03
C CYS A 63 5.49 24.96 -1.57
N MET A 64 5.54 26.01 -0.75
CA MET A 64 5.87 25.93 0.67
C MET A 64 4.81 25.24 1.52
N SER A 65 3.52 25.40 1.22
CA SER A 65 2.46 24.69 1.96
C SER A 65 2.46 23.19 1.61
N ARG A 66 2.70 22.84 0.34
CA ARG A 66 2.88 21.44 -0.09
C ARG A 66 4.10 20.78 0.54
N TYR A 67 5.22 21.50 0.59
CA TYR A 67 6.43 21.01 1.26
C TYR A 67 6.17 20.74 2.76
N LEU A 68 5.50 21.66 3.46
CA LEU A 68 5.16 21.50 4.86
C LEU A 68 4.27 20.28 5.11
N VAL A 69 3.24 20.09 4.28
CA VAL A 69 2.37 18.90 4.30
C VAL A 69 3.17 17.62 4.11
N HIS A 70 4.03 17.57 3.09
CA HIS A 70 4.92 16.43 2.84
C HIS A 70 5.76 16.12 4.10
N LYS A 71 6.39 17.13 4.69
CA LYS A 71 7.24 16.93 5.88
C LYS A 71 6.47 16.46 7.10
N LEU A 72 5.25 16.94 7.31
CA LEU A 72 4.38 16.48 8.39
C LEU A 72 4.00 15.01 8.21
N LEU A 73 3.57 14.61 7.00
CA LEU A 73 3.24 13.22 6.70
C LEU A 73 4.46 12.31 6.91
N VAL A 74 5.64 12.72 6.42
CA VAL A 74 6.89 11.99 6.63
C VAL A 74 7.25 11.86 8.11
N LEU A 75 7.09 12.92 8.91
CA LEU A 75 7.33 12.87 10.35
C LEU A 75 6.42 11.84 11.03
N MET A 76 5.11 11.94 10.78
CA MET A 76 4.12 11.04 11.35
C MET A 76 4.41 9.59 10.95
N ILE A 77 4.71 9.34 9.68
CA ILE A 77 5.10 8.01 9.19
C ILE A 77 6.32 7.48 9.95
N ARG A 78 7.40 8.28 10.07
CA ARG A 78 8.61 7.86 10.78
C ARG A 78 8.33 7.52 12.25
N LEU A 79 7.49 8.30 12.92
CA LEU A 79 7.08 8.05 14.30
C LEU A 79 6.34 6.71 14.45
N THR A 80 5.51 6.32 13.46
CA THR A 80 4.81 5.02 13.50
C THR A 80 5.74 3.80 13.41
N TYR A 81 6.99 3.97 12.98
CA TYR A 81 7.98 2.89 12.93
C TYR A 81 8.81 2.77 14.21
N GLN A 82 8.98 3.87 14.95
CA GLN A 82 9.92 3.93 16.06
C GLN A 82 9.25 4.01 17.43
N SER A 83 7.96 4.35 17.51
CA SER A 83 7.29 4.53 18.80
C SER A 83 6.08 3.63 18.96
N ASN A 84 5.86 3.15 20.19
CA ASN A 84 4.60 2.50 20.55
C ASN A 84 3.53 3.59 20.79
N ILE A 85 2.87 4.01 19.72
CA ILE A 85 1.89 5.10 19.76
C ILE A 85 0.59 4.59 20.40
N LYS A 86 0.07 5.32 21.39
CA LYS A 86 -1.20 5.00 22.07
C LYS A 86 -2.40 5.03 21.12
N CYS A 87 -3.41 4.19 21.40
CA CYS A 87 -4.72 4.12 20.73
C CYS A 87 -5.32 5.52 20.46
N THR A 88 -5.39 6.35 21.49
CA THR A 88 -5.98 7.70 21.42
C THR A 88 -5.24 8.63 20.46
N VAL A 89 -3.91 8.54 20.42
CA VAL A 89 -3.07 9.37 19.55
C VAL A 89 -3.25 8.94 18.10
N LEU A 90 -3.20 7.63 17.80
CA LEU A 90 -3.47 7.11 16.45
C LEU A 90 -4.86 7.52 15.96
N LEU A 91 -5.88 7.42 16.82
CA LEU A 91 -7.23 7.84 16.48
C LEU A 91 -7.31 9.35 16.18
N SER A 92 -6.64 10.18 16.98
CA SER A 92 -6.58 11.63 16.74
C SER A 92 -5.95 11.97 15.39
N TRP A 93 -4.89 11.24 15.01
CA TRP A 93 -4.20 11.41 13.73
C TRP A 93 -5.10 10.95 12.58
N LEU A 94 -5.83 9.84 12.76
CA LEU A 94 -6.78 9.33 11.78
C LEU A 94 -7.90 10.34 11.48
N GLN A 95 -8.50 10.89 12.53
CA GLN A 95 -9.53 11.93 12.39
C GLN A 95 -8.98 13.21 11.75
N HIS A 96 -7.75 13.58 12.04
CA HIS A 96 -7.10 14.72 11.40
C HIS A 96 -6.85 14.45 9.90
N LEU A 97 -6.37 13.25 9.56
CA LEU A 97 -6.17 12.83 8.16
C LEU A 97 -7.46 12.95 7.37
N GLN A 98 -8.57 12.45 7.91
CA GLN A 98 -9.84 12.54 7.23
C GLN A 98 -10.38 13.96 7.05
N ARG A 99 -10.17 14.86 8.03
CA ARG A 99 -10.66 16.24 7.94
C ARG A 99 -9.84 17.11 7.00
N HIS A 100 -8.52 16.98 7.04
CA HIS A 100 -7.61 17.93 6.38
C HIS A 100 -6.96 17.38 5.11
N PHE A 101 -6.84 16.05 5.00
CA PHE A 101 -6.28 15.37 3.84
C PHE A 101 -7.37 14.61 3.06
N HIS A 102 -8.63 14.96 3.29
CA HIS A 102 -9.80 14.35 2.65
C HIS A 102 -9.66 14.27 1.13
N GLY A 103 -9.23 15.37 0.49
CA GLY A 103 -9.04 15.43 -0.96
C GLY A 103 -8.02 14.41 -1.48
N PHE A 104 -6.98 14.10 -0.70
CA PHE A 104 -6.01 13.06 -1.03
C PHE A 104 -6.58 11.65 -0.78
N LEU A 105 -7.40 11.49 0.26
CA LEU A 105 -7.97 10.19 0.61
C LEU A 105 -9.13 9.76 -0.30
N GLN A 106 -9.93 10.69 -0.82
CA GLN A 106 -11.12 10.40 -1.63
C GLN A 106 -10.92 10.43 -3.14
N HIS A 107 -9.79 10.94 -3.63
CA HIS A 107 -9.55 10.96 -5.07
C HIS A 107 -9.44 9.52 -5.58
N ARG A 108 -10.48 9.04 -6.30
CA ARG A 108 -10.44 7.75 -7.00
C ARG A 108 -9.12 7.70 -7.74
N PHE A 109 -8.33 6.65 -7.52
CA PHE A 109 -6.99 6.57 -8.08
C PHE A 109 -7.08 6.65 -9.62
N LYS A 110 -6.88 7.85 -10.17
CA LYS A 110 -6.86 8.08 -11.62
C LYS A 110 -5.59 7.46 -12.18
N SER A 111 -5.63 7.03 -13.43
CA SER A 111 -4.43 6.61 -14.14
C SER A 111 -3.41 7.74 -14.07
N VAL A 112 -2.27 7.48 -13.43
CA VAL A 112 -1.16 8.41 -13.37
C VAL A 112 -0.68 8.62 -14.81
N GLU A 113 -0.76 9.85 -15.32
CA GLU A 113 -0.07 10.20 -16.55
C GLU A 113 1.44 10.16 -16.29
N ASP A 114 2.19 9.64 -17.25
CA ASP A 114 3.59 9.23 -17.16
C ASP A 114 4.55 10.45 -17.14
N ASN A 115 4.24 11.47 -16.34
CA ASN A 115 5.04 12.66 -16.19
C ASN A 115 5.98 12.48 -14.98
N CYS A 116 7.24 12.13 -15.25
CA CYS A 116 8.27 11.79 -14.25
C CYS A 116 8.58 12.89 -13.20
N LEU A 117 7.92 14.05 -13.24
CA LEU A 117 8.09 15.16 -12.30
C LEU A 117 6.80 15.54 -11.56
N GLU A 118 5.67 14.90 -11.87
CA GLU A 118 4.34 15.16 -11.32
C GLU A 118 4.19 14.58 -9.90
N GLY A 119 4.96 15.15 -8.97
CA GLY A 119 5.08 14.66 -7.60
C GLY A 119 6.13 15.41 -6.77
N SER A 120 7.06 16.11 -7.42
CA SER A 120 7.99 16.99 -6.71
C SER A 120 7.21 18.17 -6.08
N PRO A 121 7.45 18.50 -4.79
CA PRO A 121 6.89 19.71 -4.18
C PRO A 121 7.36 21.01 -4.86
N PHE A 122 8.35 20.92 -5.77
CA PHE A 122 8.89 22.01 -6.58
C PHE A 122 8.42 22.00 -8.05
N PHE A 123 7.58 21.03 -8.46
CA PHE A 123 7.05 21.02 -9.83
C PHE A 123 5.91 22.06 -9.94
N VAL A 124 6.24 23.22 -10.51
CA VAL A 124 5.27 24.22 -10.94
C VAL A 124 5.15 24.07 -12.46
N SER A 125 4.06 23.44 -12.92
CA SER A 125 3.72 23.51 -14.35
C SER A 125 3.38 24.98 -14.66
N LEU A 126 4.22 25.65 -15.46
CA LEU A 126 3.97 27.00 -15.98
C LEU A 126 2.82 27.03 -17.02
N SER A 127 2.13 25.93 -17.25
CA SER A 127 1.04 25.82 -18.21
C SER A 127 -0.32 25.71 -17.53
N ASP A 128 -1.16 26.68 -17.89
CA ASP A 128 -2.61 26.77 -17.84
C ASP A 128 -3.29 26.91 -16.47
N SER A 129 -3.73 28.15 -16.25
CA SER A 129 -4.39 28.73 -15.10
C SER A 129 -5.80 28.20 -14.78
N GLU A 130 -6.27 27.12 -15.41
CA GLU A 130 -7.68 26.69 -15.24
C GLU A 130 -7.91 25.17 -15.11
N VAL A 131 -6.91 24.30 -15.22
CA VAL A 131 -7.13 22.82 -15.17
C VAL A 131 -6.37 22.11 -14.05
N ASN A 132 -5.45 22.79 -13.38
CA ASN A 132 -4.57 22.17 -12.40
C ASN A 132 -4.88 22.61 -10.96
N GLU A 133 -6.00 22.14 -10.42
CA GLU A 133 -6.16 21.89 -8.96
C GLU A 133 -5.23 20.74 -8.48
N THR A 134 -4.01 20.69 -9.03
CA THR A 134 -2.71 20.14 -8.57
C THR A 134 -2.72 19.35 -7.25
N HIS A 135 -3.30 18.15 -7.30
CA HIS A 135 -3.07 17.08 -6.34
C HIS A 135 -1.71 16.44 -6.63
N SER A 136 -0.83 16.37 -5.63
CA SER A 136 0.42 15.61 -5.76
C SER A 136 0.14 14.13 -5.50
N ASN A 137 0.38 13.27 -6.49
CA ASN A 137 0.28 11.81 -6.34
C ASN A 137 1.16 11.29 -5.18
N HIS A 138 2.31 11.91 -4.96
CA HIS A 138 3.17 11.62 -3.81
C HIS A 138 2.50 11.90 -2.46
N LEU A 139 1.87 13.07 -2.32
CA LEU A 139 1.11 13.41 -1.10
C LEU A 139 -0.09 12.47 -0.90
N GLN A 140 -0.72 12.05 -1.99
CA GLN A 140 -1.78 11.04 -1.95
C GLN A 140 -1.26 9.71 -1.42
N ARG A 141 -0.16 9.17 -1.96
CA ARG A 141 0.46 7.93 -1.49
C ARG A 141 0.80 8.00 0.00
N LEU A 142 1.46 9.07 0.44
CA LEU A 142 1.81 9.26 1.85
C LEU A 142 0.57 9.32 2.76
N SER A 143 -0.48 10.02 2.33
CA SER A 143 -1.73 10.15 3.09
C SER A 143 -2.44 8.80 3.23
N VAL A 144 -2.59 8.06 2.13
CA VAL A 144 -3.21 6.72 2.13
C VAL A 144 -2.37 5.74 2.94
N PHE A 145 -1.05 5.74 2.77
CA PHE A 145 -0.14 4.89 3.53
C PHE A 145 -0.27 5.14 5.04
N LEU A 146 -0.18 6.40 5.47
CA LEU A 146 -0.28 6.77 6.88
C LEU A 146 -1.68 6.47 7.44
N PHE A 147 -2.74 6.70 6.66
CA PHE A 147 -4.11 6.36 7.05
C PHE A 147 -4.24 4.88 7.38
N LEU A 148 -3.79 4.00 6.48
CA LEU A 148 -3.81 2.56 6.70
C LEU A 148 -2.91 2.17 7.90
N ARG A 149 -1.75 2.81 8.04
CA ARG A 149 -0.77 2.53 9.10
C ARG A 149 -1.31 2.86 10.48
N CYS A 150 -2.08 3.95 10.61
CA CYS A 150 -2.78 4.32 11.84
C CYS A 150 -4.01 3.45 12.09
N SER A 151 -4.70 3.04 11.04
CA SER A 151 -5.94 2.27 11.15
C SER A 151 -5.70 0.85 11.64
N PHE A 152 -4.77 0.10 11.02
CA PHE A 152 -4.62 -1.34 11.32
C PHE A 152 -4.32 -1.67 12.79
N PRO A 153 -3.46 -0.92 13.52
CA PRO A 153 -3.31 -1.14 14.96
C PRO A 153 -4.62 -0.96 15.73
N LEU A 154 -5.47 0.00 15.33
CA LEU A 154 -6.78 0.21 15.97
C LEU A 154 -7.76 -0.94 15.68
N LEU A 155 -7.63 -1.61 14.53
CA LEU A 155 -8.54 -2.69 14.11
C LEU A 155 -8.11 -4.07 14.63
N TYR A 156 -6.81 -4.32 14.79
CA TYR A 156 -6.26 -5.68 14.99
C TYR A 156 -5.37 -5.82 16.23
N SER A 157 -5.14 -4.78 17.01
CA SER A 157 -4.39 -4.93 18.27
C SER A 157 -5.21 -5.71 19.29
N SER A 158 -4.58 -6.74 19.85
CA SER A 158 -5.01 -7.46 21.06
C SER A 158 -4.12 -7.11 22.26
N ARG A 159 -3.35 -6.03 22.14
CA ARG A 159 -2.20 -5.70 23.01
C ARG A 159 -2.16 -4.22 23.36
N HIS A 160 -3.18 -3.71 24.03
CA HIS A 160 -3.02 -2.50 24.83
C HIS A 160 -3.50 -2.73 26.26
N ILE A 161 -2.70 -2.27 27.22
CA ILE A 161 -2.80 -2.56 28.66
C ILE A 161 -4.01 -1.86 29.32
N ASP A 162 -4.75 -1.02 28.58
CA ASP A 162 -5.93 -0.28 29.03
C ASP A 162 -7.21 -0.74 28.33
N ASN A 163 -7.90 -1.71 28.95
CA ASN A 163 -9.13 -2.35 28.43
C ASN A 163 -10.28 -1.37 28.12
N LEU A 164 -10.30 -0.15 28.69
CA LEU A 164 -11.35 0.85 28.48
C LEU A 164 -11.10 1.76 27.27
N CYS A 165 -9.84 2.12 26.94
CA CYS A 165 -9.51 2.90 25.73
C CYS A 165 -9.74 2.07 24.47
N GLU A 166 -9.37 0.78 24.54
CA GLU A 166 -9.24 -0.10 23.39
C GLU A 166 -10.57 -0.29 22.67
N PHE A 167 -11.66 -0.50 23.41
CA PHE A 167 -12.98 -0.73 22.80
C PHE A 167 -13.52 0.51 22.07
N ASP A 168 -13.45 1.69 22.68
CA ASP A 168 -13.94 2.94 22.08
C ASP A 168 -13.05 3.36 20.88
N CYS A 169 -11.73 3.22 21.00
CA CYS A 169 -10.82 3.54 19.90
C CYS A 169 -10.93 2.56 18.74
N ARG A 170 -11.12 1.26 18.99
CA ARG A 170 -11.37 0.26 17.96
C ARG A 170 -12.66 0.56 17.21
N LYS A 171 -13.76 0.81 17.93
CA LYS A 171 -15.06 1.12 17.32
C LYS A 171 -14.96 2.38 16.45
N LYS A 172 -14.34 3.44 16.96
CA LYS A 172 -14.13 4.68 16.18
C LYS A 172 -13.19 4.45 14.99
N GLY A 173 -12.09 3.74 15.17
CA GLY A 173 -11.17 3.38 14.09
C GLY A 173 -11.84 2.56 12.98
N MET A 174 -12.72 1.61 13.35
CA MET A 174 -13.55 0.84 12.41
C MET A 174 -14.51 1.74 11.65
N ALA A 175 -15.18 2.67 12.33
CA ALA A 175 -16.06 3.64 11.67
C ALA A 175 -15.30 4.52 10.67
N GLU A 176 -14.09 4.99 11.03
CA GLU A 176 -13.26 5.76 10.11
C GLU A 176 -12.79 4.94 8.89
N MET A 177 -12.41 3.68 9.09
CA MET A 177 -12.06 2.78 8.00
C MET A 177 -13.26 2.52 7.08
N PHE A 178 -14.43 2.26 7.66
CA PHE A 178 -15.66 2.03 6.92
C PHE A 178 -16.03 3.24 6.06
N ASN A 179 -16.01 4.45 6.64
CA ASN A 179 -16.29 5.68 5.92
C ASN A 179 -15.31 5.91 4.76
N TRP A 180 -14.03 5.58 4.96
CA TRP A 180 -13.05 5.66 3.89
C TRP A 180 -13.37 4.67 2.76
N ILE A 181 -13.64 3.39 3.08
CA ILE A 181 -13.99 2.36 2.09
C ILE A 181 -15.27 2.73 1.33
N GLU A 182 -16.32 3.17 2.01
CA GLU A 182 -17.57 3.63 1.40
C GLU A 182 -17.34 4.81 0.44
N GLY A 183 -16.40 5.71 0.79
CA GLY A 183 -15.97 6.79 -0.10
C GLY A 183 -15.28 6.29 -1.38
N GLN A 184 -14.60 5.14 -1.35
CA GLN A 184 -13.95 4.54 -2.51
C GLN A 184 -14.90 3.69 -3.35
N ILE A 185 -15.73 2.89 -2.68
CA ILE A 185 -16.65 1.92 -3.27
C ILE A 185 -18.00 2.07 -2.56
N PRO A 186 -19.00 2.69 -3.21
CA PRO A 186 -20.32 2.89 -2.62
C PRO A 186 -20.95 1.56 -2.15
N GLY A 187 -21.54 1.54 -0.96
CA GLY A 187 -22.01 0.33 -0.28
C GLY A 187 -23.10 -0.47 -0.99
N ASP A 188 -23.89 0.17 -1.87
CA ASP A 188 -24.87 -0.47 -2.74
C ASP A 188 -24.23 -1.49 -3.71
N THR A 189 -22.95 -1.34 -3.99
CA THR A 189 -22.11 -2.23 -4.80
C THR A 189 -21.98 -3.64 -4.22
N PHE A 190 -22.00 -3.78 -2.90
CA PHE A 190 -21.74 -5.05 -2.22
C PHE A 190 -23.00 -5.92 -2.05
N SER A 191 -24.14 -5.48 -2.59
CA SER A 191 -25.41 -6.22 -2.56
C SER A 191 -25.46 -7.42 -3.51
N ASP A 192 -24.67 -7.40 -4.60
CA ASP A 192 -24.49 -8.52 -5.53
C ASP A 192 -23.04 -9.03 -5.45
N HIS A 193 -22.87 -10.30 -5.07
CA HIS A 193 -21.57 -10.91 -4.82
C HIS A 193 -20.65 -10.84 -6.05
N ARG A 194 -21.18 -11.05 -7.26
CA ARG A 194 -20.39 -11.00 -8.50
C ARG A 194 -19.90 -9.59 -8.81
N ASN A 195 -20.76 -8.59 -8.63
CA ASN A 195 -20.41 -7.18 -8.82
C ASN A 195 -19.39 -6.71 -7.76
N SER A 196 -19.53 -7.21 -6.52
CA SER A 196 -18.64 -6.86 -5.40
C SER A 196 -17.19 -7.28 -5.66
N VAL A 197 -16.97 -8.51 -6.17
CA VAL A 197 -15.62 -9.01 -6.49
C VAL A 197 -15.01 -8.18 -7.62
N LYS A 198 -15.76 -7.91 -8.69
CA LYS A 198 -15.26 -7.10 -9.81
C LYS A 198 -14.81 -5.70 -9.35
N LYS A 199 -15.67 -4.97 -8.63
CA LYS A 199 -15.32 -3.62 -8.15
C LYS A 199 -14.19 -3.64 -7.12
N SER A 200 -14.06 -4.72 -6.35
CA SER A 200 -12.93 -4.89 -5.44
C SER A 200 -11.60 -5.10 -6.17
N VAL A 201 -11.60 -5.84 -7.28
CA VAL A 201 -10.40 -6.02 -8.13
C VAL A 201 -10.06 -4.72 -8.83
N GLU A 202 -11.05 -3.97 -9.34
CA GLU A 202 -10.83 -2.63 -9.91
C GLU A 202 -10.20 -1.68 -8.89
N PHE A 203 -10.75 -1.62 -7.67
CA PHE A 203 -10.16 -0.85 -6.59
C PHE A 203 -8.74 -1.29 -6.25
N SER A 204 -8.51 -2.59 -6.08
CA SER A 204 -7.19 -3.15 -5.74
C SER A 204 -6.16 -2.84 -6.82
N THR A 205 -6.57 -2.90 -8.08
CA THR A 205 -5.72 -2.56 -9.24
C THR A 205 -5.34 -1.08 -9.19
N SER A 206 -6.33 -0.22 -9.05
CA SER A 206 -6.15 1.22 -8.91
C SER A 206 -5.29 1.58 -7.68
N PHE A 207 -5.45 0.86 -6.56
CA PHE A 207 -4.66 1.02 -5.35
C PHE A 207 -3.19 0.64 -5.59
N ILE A 208 -2.91 -0.53 -6.19
CA ILE A 208 -1.53 -0.93 -6.50
C ILE A 208 -0.88 0.09 -7.46
N ARG A 209 -1.58 0.47 -8.53
CA ARG A 209 -1.12 1.48 -9.51
C ARG A 209 -0.71 2.79 -8.87
N LEU A 210 -1.45 3.26 -7.85
CA LEU A 210 -1.09 4.47 -7.12
C LEU A 210 0.36 4.37 -6.61
N PHE A 211 0.78 3.23 -6.06
CA PHE A 211 2.09 3.06 -5.43
C PHE A 211 3.21 2.62 -6.39
N MET A 212 2.91 2.11 -7.58
CA MET A 212 3.91 1.56 -8.53
C MET A 212 5.00 2.55 -8.97
N HIS A 213 4.79 3.86 -8.83
CA HIS A 213 5.78 4.88 -9.21
C HIS A 213 6.74 5.27 -8.06
N GLU A 214 6.58 4.72 -6.86
CA GLU A 214 7.44 4.97 -5.70
C GLU A 214 7.79 3.66 -4.99
N ASP A 215 8.82 2.96 -5.50
CA ASP A 215 9.17 1.60 -5.07
C ASP A 215 9.36 1.44 -3.56
N ASP A 216 10.00 2.42 -2.90
CA ASP A 216 10.25 2.37 -1.47
C ASP A 216 8.96 2.44 -0.65
N LEU A 217 7.94 3.16 -1.13
CA LEU A 217 6.63 3.26 -0.51
C LEU A 217 5.73 2.09 -0.89
N LEU A 218 5.87 1.57 -2.12
CA LEU A 218 5.19 0.37 -2.61
C LEU A 218 5.47 -0.82 -1.70
N PHE A 219 6.74 -1.16 -1.45
CA PHE A 219 7.03 -2.31 -0.60
C PHE A 219 6.64 -2.07 0.87
N LYS A 220 6.69 -0.83 1.37
CA LYS A 220 6.19 -0.50 2.71
C LYS A 220 4.68 -0.77 2.82
N VAL A 221 3.87 -0.31 1.87
CA VAL A 221 2.41 -0.51 1.91
C VAL A 221 2.05 -1.98 1.71
N LEU A 222 2.73 -2.67 0.79
CA LEU A 222 2.51 -4.09 0.52
C LEU A 222 2.83 -4.96 1.76
N LEU A 223 3.97 -4.73 2.42
CA LEU A 223 4.33 -5.43 3.65
C LEU A 223 3.36 -5.12 4.80
N GLN A 224 2.91 -3.86 4.90
CA GLN A 224 1.91 -3.47 5.88
C GLN A 224 0.60 -4.25 5.68
N LEU A 225 0.11 -4.39 4.44
CA LEU A 225 -1.10 -5.15 4.14
C LEU A 225 -0.96 -6.64 4.48
N LEU A 226 0.23 -7.22 4.28
CA LEU A 226 0.52 -8.61 4.67
C LEU A 226 0.62 -8.83 6.19
N SER A 227 0.97 -7.81 6.95
CA SER A 227 1.13 -7.91 8.41
C SER A 227 -0.19 -7.99 9.16
N VAL A 228 -1.30 -7.64 8.50
CA VAL A 228 -2.64 -7.65 9.08
C VAL A 228 -3.21 -9.06 9.00
N ARG A 229 -3.65 -9.61 10.14
CA ARG A 229 -4.45 -10.84 10.16
C ARG A 229 -5.87 -10.53 9.67
N LEU A 230 -6.04 -10.46 8.35
CA LEU A 230 -7.36 -10.49 7.74
C LEU A 230 -7.88 -11.93 7.88
N HIS A 231 -8.68 -12.18 8.93
CA HIS A 231 -9.41 -13.44 9.08
C HIS A 231 -10.46 -13.50 7.97
N GLY A 232 -10.10 -14.05 6.81
CA GLY A 232 -10.96 -14.05 5.63
C GLY A 232 -10.89 -15.29 4.75
N GLU A 233 -9.92 -16.20 4.96
CA GLU A 233 -9.80 -17.41 4.13
C GLU A 233 -10.99 -18.39 4.30
N GLU A 234 -11.82 -18.23 5.34
CA GLU A 234 -13.03 -19.05 5.56
C GLU A 234 -14.36 -18.35 5.21
N LEU A 235 -14.39 -17.03 4.95
CA LEU A 235 -15.65 -16.28 4.80
C LEU A 235 -16.21 -16.25 3.36
N LEU A 236 -15.44 -16.67 2.35
CA LEU A 236 -15.93 -16.79 0.98
C LEU A 236 -16.82 -18.03 0.76
N ASN A 237 -16.87 -18.96 1.72
CA ASN A 237 -17.68 -20.18 1.65
C ASN A 237 -18.98 -20.12 2.47
N VAL A 238 -19.30 -19.00 3.11
CA VAL A 238 -20.53 -18.88 3.92
C VAL A 238 -21.62 -18.18 3.12
N GLU A 239 -22.27 -18.93 2.23
CA GLU A 239 -23.60 -18.59 1.76
C GLU A 239 -24.54 -18.51 2.96
N GLY A 240 -25.01 -17.30 3.28
CA GLY A 240 -26.12 -17.10 4.23
C GLY A 240 -25.78 -16.51 5.60
N CYS A 241 -24.62 -15.88 5.81
CA CYS A 241 -24.44 -15.08 7.02
C CYS A 241 -25.18 -13.74 6.91
N SER A 242 -26.26 -13.56 7.66
CA SER A 242 -26.82 -12.24 7.93
C SER A 242 -25.80 -11.44 8.74
N LEU A 243 -24.98 -10.61 8.08
CA LEU A 243 -24.03 -9.69 8.70
C LEU A 243 -24.82 -8.62 9.48
N GLN A 244 -25.24 -8.93 10.71
CA GLN A 244 -25.91 -7.97 11.60
C GLN A 244 -24.92 -7.07 12.36
N ASP A 245 -23.62 -7.36 12.26
CA ASP A 245 -22.56 -6.62 12.94
C ASP A 245 -21.77 -5.74 11.96
N GLU A 246 -21.76 -4.43 12.21
CA GLU A 246 -20.99 -3.43 11.45
C GLU A 246 -19.50 -3.80 11.43
N GLU A 247 -19.00 -4.39 12.51
CA GLU A 247 -17.60 -4.74 12.65
C GLU A 247 -17.17 -5.87 11.71
N GLN A 248 -17.97 -6.93 11.64
CA GLN A 248 -17.75 -8.06 10.74
C GLN A 248 -17.83 -7.61 9.27
N THR A 249 -18.71 -6.66 8.97
CA THR A 249 -18.85 -6.08 7.63
C THR A 249 -17.57 -5.36 7.18
N VAL A 250 -16.94 -4.56 8.07
CA VAL A 250 -15.67 -3.89 7.77
C VAL A 250 -14.55 -4.91 7.55
N HIS A 251 -14.43 -5.89 8.43
CA HIS A 251 -13.41 -6.94 8.30
C HIS A 251 -13.56 -7.74 7.00
N PHE A 252 -14.79 -8.12 6.65
CA PHE A 252 -15.09 -8.79 5.40
C PHE A 252 -14.68 -7.95 4.19
N ARG A 253 -15.08 -6.67 4.14
CA ARG A 253 -14.71 -5.77 3.04
C ARG A 253 -13.20 -5.60 2.92
N LEU A 254 -12.49 -5.42 4.04
CA LEU A 254 -11.03 -5.36 4.06
C LEU A 254 -10.39 -6.64 3.52
N SER A 255 -10.93 -7.80 3.88
CA SER A 255 -10.42 -9.10 3.40
C SER A 255 -10.58 -9.28 1.89
N ILE A 256 -11.65 -8.72 1.30
CA ILE A 256 -11.85 -8.73 -0.15
C ILE A 256 -10.91 -7.72 -0.82
N LEU A 257 -10.86 -6.47 -0.33
CA LEU A 257 -10.10 -5.39 -0.95
C LEU A 257 -8.59 -5.54 -0.82
N PHE A 258 -8.13 -6.19 0.23
CA PHE A 258 -6.70 -6.34 0.51
C PHE A 258 -6.30 -7.81 0.62
N SER A 259 -6.95 -8.70 -0.13
CA SER A 259 -6.58 -10.10 -0.19
C SER A 259 -5.12 -10.24 -0.66
N PRO A 260 -4.22 -10.82 0.16
CA PRO A 260 -2.79 -10.96 -0.16
C PRO A 260 -2.50 -11.62 -1.50
N VAL A 261 -3.26 -12.66 -1.84
CA VAL A 261 -3.09 -13.43 -3.09
C VAL A 261 -3.53 -12.57 -4.28
N ILE A 262 -4.68 -11.91 -4.17
CA ILE A 262 -5.22 -11.04 -5.23
C ILE A 262 -4.28 -9.86 -5.49
N LEU A 263 -3.83 -9.19 -4.43
CA LEU A 263 -2.88 -8.07 -4.54
C LEU A 263 -1.55 -8.52 -5.18
N PHE A 264 -1.09 -9.74 -4.88
CA PHE A 264 0.12 -10.28 -5.49
C PHE A 264 -0.07 -10.55 -6.99
N CYS A 265 -1.19 -11.12 -7.41
CA CYS A 265 -1.51 -11.29 -8.83
C CYS A 265 -1.59 -9.95 -9.57
N ILE A 266 -2.24 -8.96 -8.98
CA ILE A 266 -2.32 -7.59 -9.51
C ILE A 266 -0.93 -6.99 -9.63
N PHE A 267 -0.10 -7.09 -8.58
CA PHE A 267 1.28 -6.60 -8.61
C PHE A 267 2.09 -7.23 -9.76
N LEU A 268 2.01 -8.55 -9.96
CA LEU A 268 2.66 -9.21 -11.11
C LEU A 268 2.13 -8.71 -12.46
N SER A 269 0.81 -8.49 -12.56
CA SER A 269 0.17 -7.96 -13.76
C SER A 269 0.60 -6.53 -14.09
N GLU A 270 0.75 -5.67 -13.08
CA GLU A 270 1.25 -4.29 -13.22
C GLU A 270 2.74 -4.23 -13.57
N LEU A 271 3.51 -5.28 -13.24
CA LEU A 271 4.86 -5.49 -13.77
C LEU A 271 4.86 -6.13 -15.17
N HIS A 272 3.69 -6.33 -15.77
CA HIS A 272 3.50 -7.03 -17.05
C HIS A 272 4.14 -8.42 -17.08
N TYR A 273 4.21 -9.07 -15.92
CA TYR A 273 4.84 -10.38 -15.73
C TYR A 273 6.32 -10.40 -16.17
N ASP A 274 6.99 -9.24 -16.17
CA ASP A 274 8.41 -9.15 -16.49
C ASP A 274 9.27 -9.49 -15.26
N HIS A 275 9.79 -10.72 -15.25
CA HIS A 275 10.68 -11.20 -14.19
C HIS A 275 11.98 -10.40 -14.05
N GLN A 276 12.40 -9.65 -15.09
CA GLN A 276 13.60 -8.81 -15.00
C GLN A 276 13.38 -7.63 -14.05
N VAL A 277 12.18 -7.04 -14.04
CA VAL A 277 11.84 -5.96 -13.10
C VAL A 277 11.83 -6.47 -11.66
N LEU A 278 11.29 -7.68 -11.41
CA LEU A 278 11.37 -8.32 -10.09
C LEU A 278 12.81 -8.60 -9.68
N LEU A 279 13.65 -9.03 -10.62
CA LEU A 279 15.06 -9.27 -10.37
C LEU A 279 15.78 -7.97 -9.98
N ASP A 280 15.52 -6.87 -10.70
CA ASP A 280 16.06 -5.54 -10.42
C ASP A 280 15.66 -5.05 -9.02
N TYR A 281 14.40 -5.26 -8.63
CA TYR A 281 13.96 -4.99 -7.25
C TYR A 281 14.72 -5.83 -6.23
N LEU A 282 14.88 -7.13 -6.48
CA LEU A 282 15.58 -8.03 -5.55
C LEU A 282 17.06 -7.68 -5.39
N ILE A 283 17.74 -7.24 -6.44
CA ILE A 283 19.15 -6.88 -6.39
C ILE A 283 19.41 -5.45 -5.92
N SER A 284 18.36 -4.62 -5.82
CA SER A 284 18.46 -3.24 -5.39
C SER A 284 18.93 -3.12 -3.93
N LYS A 285 19.81 -2.16 -3.68
CA LYS A 285 20.40 -1.89 -2.37
C LYS A 285 19.38 -1.44 -1.33
N ASP A 286 18.43 -0.59 -1.74
CA ASP A 286 17.54 0.11 -0.81
C ASP A 286 16.23 -0.64 -0.57
N ILE A 287 15.73 -1.37 -1.58
CA ILE A 287 14.44 -2.08 -1.52
C ILE A 287 14.57 -3.61 -1.58
N GLY A 288 15.75 -4.16 -1.87
CA GLY A 288 15.94 -5.60 -2.10
C GLY A 288 15.52 -6.47 -0.92
N ALA A 289 15.83 -6.03 0.30
CA ALA A 289 15.39 -6.71 1.53
C ALA A 289 13.86 -6.73 1.66
N SER A 290 13.21 -5.58 1.47
CA SER A 290 11.74 -5.45 1.53
C SER A 290 11.04 -6.23 0.43
N CYS A 291 11.61 -6.23 -0.78
CA CYS A 291 11.11 -7.02 -1.92
C CYS A 291 11.20 -8.52 -1.64
N ALA A 292 12.36 -9.00 -1.15
CA ALA A 292 12.54 -10.39 -0.79
C ALA A 292 11.56 -10.82 0.32
N GLU A 293 11.40 -9.99 1.36
CA GLU A 293 10.43 -10.22 2.43
C GLU A 293 9.00 -10.33 1.89
N TYR A 294 8.62 -9.40 1.01
CA TYR A 294 7.30 -9.41 0.37
C TYR A 294 7.07 -10.68 -0.45
N LEU A 295 8.00 -11.02 -1.35
CA LEU A 295 7.90 -12.24 -2.17
C LEU A 295 7.83 -13.51 -1.31
N LEU A 296 8.65 -13.62 -0.27
CA LEU A 296 8.64 -14.78 0.63
C LEU A 296 7.28 -14.97 1.32
N ARG A 297 6.67 -13.87 1.78
CA ARG A 297 5.38 -13.89 2.47
C ARG A 297 4.23 -14.14 1.49
N CYS A 298 4.25 -13.52 0.31
CA CYS A 298 3.27 -13.75 -0.75
C CYS A 298 3.32 -15.17 -1.28
N LEU A 299 4.50 -15.72 -1.59
CA LEU A 299 4.63 -17.10 -2.06
C LEU A 299 4.11 -18.11 -1.03
N ARG A 300 4.32 -17.86 0.27
CA ARG A 300 3.69 -18.66 1.33
C ARG A 300 2.16 -18.59 1.22
N LYS A 301 1.59 -17.39 1.16
CA LYS A 301 0.13 -17.19 1.05
C LYS A 301 -0.48 -17.79 -0.22
N VAL A 302 0.21 -17.67 -1.35
CA VAL A 302 -0.17 -18.30 -2.62
C VAL A 302 -0.19 -19.82 -2.50
N CYS A 303 0.83 -20.42 -1.87
CA CYS A 303 0.87 -21.86 -1.65
C CYS A 303 -0.26 -22.31 -0.70
N ASP A 304 -0.54 -21.54 0.35
CA ASP A 304 -1.59 -21.84 1.33
C ASP A 304 -3.00 -21.69 0.71
N SER A 305 -3.17 -20.81 -0.27
CA SER A 305 -4.43 -20.50 -0.96
C SER A 305 -4.33 -20.72 -2.48
N TRP A 306 -3.84 -21.90 -2.90
CA TRP A 306 -3.54 -22.21 -4.29
C TRP A 306 -4.73 -22.01 -5.25
N THR A 307 -5.93 -22.41 -4.84
CA THR A 307 -7.13 -22.30 -5.67
C THR A 307 -7.47 -20.85 -6.02
N LEU A 308 -7.29 -19.91 -5.08
CA LEU A 308 -7.51 -18.48 -5.32
C LEU A 308 -6.50 -17.91 -6.32
N PHE A 309 -5.25 -18.39 -6.27
CA PHE A 309 -4.21 -17.99 -7.23
C PHE A 309 -4.48 -18.57 -8.61
N ALA A 310 -4.75 -19.87 -8.71
CA ALA A 310 -5.02 -20.56 -9.97
C ALA A 310 -6.32 -20.08 -10.65
N GLN A 311 -7.33 -19.71 -9.84
CA GLN A 311 -8.61 -19.21 -10.34
C GLN A 311 -8.68 -17.68 -10.42
N PHE A 312 -7.55 -16.98 -10.36
CA PHE A 312 -7.53 -15.53 -10.26
C PHE A 312 -8.32 -14.86 -11.41
N PRO A 313 -9.33 -14.03 -11.12
CA PRO A 313 -10.27 -13.54 -12.12
C PRO A 313 -9.69 -12.32 -12.86
N PHE A 314 -8.88 -12.53 -13.88
CA PHE A 314 -8.56 -11.45 -14.82
C PHE A 314 -9.55 -11.45 -15.99
N GLU A 315 -10.59 -10.62 -15.90
CA GLU A 315 -11.30 -10.10 -17.08
C GLU A 315 -10.72 -8.72 -17.42
N GLY A 316 -9.48 -8.69 -17.92
CA GLY A 316 -8.86 -7.44 -18.37
C GLY A 316 -9.25 -7.09 -19.80
N ASN A 317 -9.89 -5.93 -19.97
CA ASN A 317 -10.04 -5.30 -21.27
C ASN A 317 -8.68 -4.71 -21.69
N ILE A 318 -7.94 -5.40 -22.57
CA ILE A 318 -6.58 -5.04 -23.01
C ILE A 318 -6.53 -3.71 -23.82
N ASN A 319 -7.67 -3.07 -24.07
CA ASN A 319 -7.74 -1.95 -25.03
C ASN A 319 -7.64 -0.54 -24.44
N ALA A 320 -7.17 -0.36 -23.20
CA ALA A 320 -6.92 0.97 -22.64
C ALA A 320 -5.47 1.14 -22.12
N SER A 321 -4.63 1.61 -23.04
CA SER A 321 -3.41 2.44 -22.83
C SER A 321 -2.34 2.00 -21.81
N SER A 322 -1.26 1.39 -22.32
CA SER A 322 0.10 1.90 -22.11
C SER A 322 0.95 1.58 -23.35
N SER A 323 1.48 2.61 -24.00
CA SER A 323 2.10 2.55 -25.31
C SER A 323 3.57 2.12 -25.25
N LYS A 324 3.87 0.93 -24.72
CA LYS A 324 5.24 0.34 -24.81
C LYS A 324 5.27 -1.16 -25.09
N ARG A 325 4.28 -1.70 -25.82
CA ARG A 325 4.48 -3.00 -26.50
C ARG A 325 5.51 -2.82 -27.62
N ARG A 326 6.74 -3.27 -27.36
CA ARG A 326 7.76 -3.51 -28.40
C ARG A 326 7.14 -4.53 -29.37
N LYS A 327 6.73 -4.04 -30.55
CA LYS A 327 6.09 -4.83 -31.61
C LYS A 327 6.98 -6.01 -31.99
N PHE A 328 6.48 -7.22 -31.78
CA PHE A 328 6.85 -8.38 -32.61
C PHE A 328 5.57 -8.93 -33.23
N LEU A 329 5.58 -9.00 -34.56
CA LEU A 329 4.49 -9.41 -35.43
C LEU A 329 4.13 -10.90 -35.24
N LEU A 330 2.84 -11.19 -35.10
CA LEU A 330 2.15 -12.12 -36.01
C LEU A 330 0.64 -11.87 -35.94
N GLU A 331 0.05 -11.52 -37.08
CA GLU A 331 -1.39 -11.35 -37.27
C GLU A 331 -2.07 -12.72 -37.34
N THR A 332 -3.13 -12.94 -36.56
CA THR A 332 -4.24 -13.80 -36.97
C THR A 332 -5.56 -13.34 -36.33
N SER A 333 -6.46 -12.93 -37.24
CA SER A 333 -7.93 -12.99 -37.25
C SER A 333 -8.72 -12.88 -35.94
N GLU A 334 -9.49 -11.79 -35.90
CA GLU A 334 -10.65 -11.55 -35.04
C GLU A 334 -11.70 -12.67 -35.17
N VAL A 335 -12.29 -13.04 -34.03
CA VAL A 335 -13.56 -13.75 -33.77
C VAL A 335 -13.33 -14.84 -32.70
N GLU A 336 -14.08 -14.74 -31.59
CA GLU A 336 -14.05 -15.54 -30.34
C GLU A 336 -13.07 -15.11 -29.23
N GLN A 337 -13.23 -13.89 -28.70
CA GLN A 337 -12.41 -13.36 -27.58
C GLN A 337 -13.09 -13.29 -26.20
N ASN A 338 -14.25 -13.92 -25.99
CA ASN A 338 -15.05 -13.71 -24.76
C ASN A 338 -14.99 -14.81 -23.69
N ARG A 339 -14.07 -15.79 -23.74
CA ARG A 339 -13.89 -16.80 -22.67
C ARG A 339 -12.45 -17.23 -22.34
N LYS A 340 -11.42 -16.57 -22.89
CA LYS A 340 -10.02 -17.07 -22.85
C LYS A 340 -9.00 -16.25 -22.02
N LEU A 341 -9.40 -15.19 -21.31
CA LEU A 341 -8.44 -14.37 -20.55
C LEU A 341 -7.99 -15.00 -19.21
N HIS A 342 -8.80 -15.89 -18.64
CA HIS A 342 -8.58 -16.48 -17.32
C HIS A 342 -7.37 -17.43 -17.23
N PRO A 343 -7.11 -18.32 -18.21
CA PRO A 343 -5.92 -19.18 -18.18
C PRO A 343 -4.61 -18.41 -18.39
N GLN A 344 -4.63 -17.36 -19.22
CA GLN A 344 -3.39 -16.67 -19.62
C GLN A 344 -2.70 -15.97 -18.44
N ALA A 345 -3.47 -15.37 -17.53
CA ALA A 345 -2.89 -14.69 -16.36
C ALA A 345 -2.16 -15.65 -15.42
N PHE A 346 -2.69 -16.86 -15.23
CA PHE A 346 -2.01 -17.90 -14.46
C PHE A 346 -0.72 -18.36 -15.16
N GLU A 347 -0.79 -18.64 -16.45
CA GLU A 347 0.37 -19.05 -17.25
C GLU A 347 1.46 -17.96 -17.26
N ASP A 348 1.10 -16.70 -17.46
CA ASP A 348 2.03 -15.56 -17.43
C ASP A 348 2.68 -15.41 -16.04
N ALA A 349 1.90 -15.53 -14.97
CA ALA A 349 2.41 -15.47 -13.60
C ALA A 349 3.33 -16.66 -13.28
N ARG A 350 2.96 -17.87 -13.73
CA ARG A 350 3.79 -19.08 -13.61
C ARG A 350 5.12 -18.86 -14.30
N ASP A 351 5.09 -18.50 -15.57
CA ASP A 351 6.29 -18.36 -16.40
C ASP A 351 7.20 -17.24 -15.87
N CYS A 352 6.63 -16.14 -15.38
CA CYS A 352 7.35 -15.07 -14.69
C CYS A 352 8.09 -15.59 -13.45
N LEU A 353 7.40 -16.27 -12.53
CA LEU A 353 8.00 -16.74 -11.27
C LEU A 353 9.03 -17.86 -11.48
N LEU A 354 8.82 -18.75 -12.47
CA LEU A 354 9.81 -19.77 -12.84
C LEU A 354 11.05 -19.15 -13.51
N SER A 355 10.85 -18.13 -14.36
CA SER A 355 11.95 -17.38 -14.96
C SER A 355 12.76 -16.60 -13.92
N LEU A 356 12.07 -16.04 -12.92
CA LEU A 356 12.69 -15.40 -11.76
C LEU A 356 13.53 -16.41 -10.96
N GLN A 357 12.98 -17.58 -10.65
CA GLN A 357 13.67 -18.66 -9.94
C GLN A 357 14.98 -19.04 -10.64
N ASN A 358 14.92 -19.26 -11.96
CA ASN A 358 16.09 -19.58 -12.78
C ASN A 358 17.14 -18.46 -12.74
N SER A 359 16.72 -17.20 -12.80
CA SER A 359 17.62 -16.05 -12.78
C SER A 359 18.31 -15.89 -11.42
N VAL A 360 17.55 -15.99 -10.33
CA VAL A 360 18.06 -15.94 -8.95
C VAL A 360 19.02 -17.10 -8.71
N ALA A 361 18.70 -18.33 -9.15
CA ALA A 361 19.57 -19.50 -9.00
C ALA A 361 20.91 -19.31 -9.73
N LYS A 362 20.88 -18.84 -10.99
CA LYS A 362 22.10 -18.55 -11.77
C LYS A 362 22.97 -17.47 -11.14
N LEU A 363 22.37 -16.40 -10.60
CA LEU A 363 23.11 -15.35 -9.91
C LEU A 363 23.71 -15.86 -8.58
N HIS A 364 22.97 -16.71 -7.87
CA HIS A 364 23.44 -17.32 -6.63
C HIS A 364 24.64 -18.25 -6.87
N GLU A 365 24.56 -19.13 -7.88
CA GLU A 365 25.66 -20.03 -8.29
C GLU A 365 26.94 -19.24 -8.63
N LYS A 366 26.76 -18.10 -9.33
CA LYS A 366 27.85 -17.18 -9.69
C LYS A 366 28.30 -16.27 -8.55
N LYS A 367 27.69 -16.35 -7.36
CA LYS A 367 27.95 -15.46 -6.21
C LYS A 367 27.75 -13.96 -6.53
N LEU A 368 26.82 -13.65 -7.41
CA LEU A 368 26.47 -12.28 -7.83
C LEU A 368 25.18 -11.77 -7.18
N PHE A 369 24.45 -12.62 -6.46
CA PHE A 369 23.25 -12.20 -5.74
C PHE A 369 23.62 -11.51 -4.41
N PRO A 370 23.00 -10.37 -4.05
CA PRO A 370 23.50 -9.51 -2.96
C PRO A 370 23.32 -10.07 -1.55
N TYR A 371 22.48 -11.10 -1.36
CA TYR A 371 22.25 -11.78 -0.08
C TYR A 371 21.99 -13.27 -0.30
N ASN A 372 21.74 -14.05 0.75
CA ASN A 372 21.42 -15.47 0.61
C ASN A 372 19.97 -15.67 0.08
N PRO A 373 19.76 -16.18 -1.16
CA PRO A 373 18.42 -16.37 -1.72
C PRO A 373 17.83 -17.75 -1.42
N GLU A 374 18.48 -18.62 -0.64
CA GLU A 374 18.03 -20.00 -0.42
C GLU A 374 16.57 -20.09 0.05
N ALA A 375 16.15 -19.23 0.99
CA ALA A 375 14.77 -19.23 1.47
C ALA A 375 13.78 -18.92 0.34
N LEU A 376 14.14 -17.99 -0.55
CA LEU A 376 13.33 -17.61 -1.70
C LEU A 376 13.28 -18.74 -2.73
N LEU A 377 14.44 -19.34 -3.05
CA LEU A 377 14.53 -20.46 -3.97
C LEU A 377 13.73 -21.68 -3.48
N ARG A 378 13.75 -21.99 -2.18
CA ARG A 378 12.92 -23.06 -1.60
C ARG A 378 11.43 -22.78 -1.78
N ARG A 379 10.98 -21.54 -1.58
CA ARG A 379 9.57 -21.14 -1.79
C ARG A 379 9.15 -21.20 -3.25
N LEU A 380 10.01 -20.74 -4.16
CA LEU A 380 9.77 -20.85 -5.60
C LEU A 380 9.76 -22.30 -6.09
N SER A 381 10.59 -23.17 -5.50
CA SER A 381 10.56 -24.61 -5.79
C SER A 381 9.24 -25.24 -5.35
N ARG A 382 8.74 -24.88 -4.16
CA ARG A 382 7.41 -25.32 -3.71
C ARG A 382 6.29 -24.82 -4.62
N PHE A 383 6.38 -23.59 -5.10
CA PHE A 383 5.44 -23.06 -6.09
C PHE A 383 5.48 -23.87 -7.39
N GLN A 384 6.68 -24.18 -7.91
CA GLN A 384 6.86 -25.01 -9.10
C GLN A 384 6.25 -26.41 -8.94
N GLU A 385 6.41 -27.05 -7.78
CA GLU A 385 5.74 -28.34 -7.48
C GLU A 385 4.22 -28.24 -7.59
N LEU A 386 3.61 -27.17 -7.09
CA LEU A 386 2.16 -26.96 -7.18
C LEU A 386 1.69 -26.72 -8.62
N CYS A 387 2.49 -26.04 -9.45
CA CYS A 387 2.22 -25.90 -10.88
C CYS A 387 2.14 -27.26 -11.58
N LEU A 388 3.12 -28.15 -11.32
CA LEU A 388 3.17 -29.49 -11.91
C LEU A 388 2.02 -30.41 -11.46
N LEU A 389 1.45 -30.16 -10.26
CA LEU A 389 0.27 -30.89 -9.77
C LEU A 389 -1.05 -30.33 -10.32
N HIS A 390 -1.02 -29.12 -10.90
CA HIS A 390 -2.17 -28.46 -11.48
C HIS A 390 -2.36 -28.81 -12.97
N GLU A 391 -1.26 -29.13 -13.66
CA GLU A 391 -1.21 -29.76 -14.99
C GLU A 391 -1.76 -31.20 -14.95
#